data_AF-A0A7R9HFQ0-F1
#
_entry.id   AF-A0A7R9HFQ0-F1
#
_cell.length_a   1.000
_cell.length_b   1.000
_cell.length_c   1.000
_cell.angle_alpha   90.00
_cell.angle_beta   90.00
_cell.angle_gamma   90.00
#
_symmetry.space_group_name_H-M   'P 1'
#
loop_
_entity.id
_entity.type
_entity.pdbx_description
1 polymer ?
#
loop_
_entity_poly.entity_id
_entity_poly.type
_entity_poly.pdbx_seq_one_letter_code
_entity_poly.pdbx_strand_id
1 'polypeptide(L)'
;MKKTTESNLSKEESEQYDRQIRLWGLESQKRIRATDVLVVGIGGFGAEVCKNIILAGVHSVTMLDHTHVTELDRCSQFLAPTDNIGNN
;
A
#
# COMPACT_ATOMS: atom_id res chain seq x y z
N MET A 1 -17.20 -4.19 -23.76
CA MET A 1 -17.05 -5.27 -22.75
C MET A 1 -15.62 -5.27 -22.25
N LYS A 2 -15.36 -4.79 -21.03
CA LYS A 2 -14.04 -4.96 -20.38
C LYS A 2 -13.96 -6.42 -19.93
N LYS A 3 -12.96 -7.17 -20.40
CA LYS A 3 -12.66 -8.52 -19.93
C LYS A 3 -12.33 -8.40 -18.43
N THR A 4 -13.14 -8.99 -17.57
CA THR A 4 -12.80 -9.21 -16.17
C THR A 4 -11.68 -10.24 -16.16
N THR A 5 -10.44 -9.79 -16.01
CA THR A 5 -9.29 -10.66 -15.83
C THR A 5 -9.50 -11.37 -14.48
N GLU A 6 -9.92 -12.63 -14.48
CA GLU A 6 -9.86 -13.47 -13.28
C GLU A 6 -8.37 -13.68 -12.95
N SER A 7 -7.80 -12.77 -12.16
CA SER A 7 -6.45 -12.93 -11.64
C SER A 7 -6.51 -13.97 -10.51
N ASN A 8 -6.21 -15.21 -10.85
CA ASN A 8 -5.84 -16.19 -9.84
C ASN A 8 -4.55 -15.72 -9.17
N LEU A 9 -4.51 -15.71 -7.83
CA LEU A 9 -3.32 -15.36 -7.06
C LEU A 9 -2.20 -16.35 -7.41
N SER A 10 -0.97 -15.85 -7.52
CA SER A 10 0.19 -16.73 -7.66
C SER A 10 0.34 -17.61 -6.42
N LYS A 11 1.14 -18.69 -6.52
CA LYS A 11 1.44 -19.53 -5.35
C LYS A 11 2.12 -18.73 -4.24
N GLU A 12 3.04 -17.85 -4.61
CA GLU A 12 3.75 -16.96 -3.67
C GLU A 12 2.79 -15.97 -3.00
N GLU A 13 1.89 -15.34 -3.76
CA GLU A 13 0.86 -14.44 -3.20
C GLU A 13 -0.10 -15.19 -2.27
N SER A 14 -0.46 -16.42 -2.61
CA SER A 14 -1.32 -17.27 -1.78
C SER A 14 -0.65 -17.63 -0.46
N GLU A 15 0.66 -17.91 -0.46
CA GLU A 15 1.45 -18.16 0.76
C GLU A 15 1.63 -16.88 1.59
N GLN A 16 1.93 -15.75 0.95
CA GLN A 16 2.10 -14.45 1.61
C GLN A 16 0.79 -13.97 2.27
N TYR A 17 -0.35 -14.15 1.61
CA TYR A 17 -1.65 -13.69 2.08
C TYR A 17 -2.48 -14.78 2.79
N ASP A 18 -1.94 -15.98 3.03
CA ASP A 18 -2.68 -17.12 3.62
C ASP A 18 -3.46 -16.73 4.90
N ARG A 19 -2.81 -16.01 5.82
CA ARG A 19 -3.46 -15.56 7.07
C ARG A 19 -4.61 -14.58 6.84
N GLN A 20 -4.45 -13.68 5.87
CA GLN A 20 -5.47 -12.68 5.53
C GLN A 20 -6.65 -13.35 4.79
N ILE A 21 -6.35 -14.28 3.88
CA ILE A 21 -7.33 -15.10 3.16
C ILE A 21 -8.17 -15.93 4.13
N ARG A 22 -7.57 -16.51 5.19
CA ARG A 22 -8.32 -17.23 6.23
C ARG A 22 -9.30 -16.35 7.01
N LEU A 23 -9.02 -15.05 7.11
CA LEU A 23 -9.86 -14.11 7.85
C LEU A 23 -11.07 -13.65 7.03
N TRP A 24 -10.86 -13.18 5.80
CA TRP A 24 -11.92 -12.55 4.99
C TRP A 24 -12.26 -13.27 3.68
N GLY A 25 -11.60 -14.40 3.40
CA GLY A 25 -11.84 -15.24 2.24
C GLY A 25 -11.06 -14.85 0.98
N LEU A 26 -10.88 -15.82 0.08
CA LEU A 26 -10.12 -15.67 -1.15
C LEU A 26 -10.70 -14.62 -2.09
N GLU A 27 -12.01 -14.58 -2.25
CA GLU A 27 -12.68 -13.61 -3.14
C GLU A 27 -12.51 -12.17 -2.67
N SER A 28 -12.44 -11.95 -1.35
CA SER A 28 -12.13 -10.62 -0.79
C SER A 28 -10.69 -10.23 -1.09
N GLN A 29 -9.74 -11.16 -0.97
CA GLN A 29 -8.34 -10.91 -1.32
C GLN A 29 -8.18 -10.58 -2.81
N LYS A 30 -8.89 -11.28 -3.70
CA LYS A 30 -8.89 -10.97 -5.15
C LYS A 30 -9.41 -9.56 -5.43
N ARG A 31 -10.47 -9.12 -4.74
CA ARG A 31 -11.00 -7.75 -4.89
C ARG A 31 -9.99 -6.70 -4.41
N ILE A 32 -9.35 -6.93 -3.27
CA ILE A 32 -8.27 -6.07 -2.77
C ILE A 32 -7.15 -6.00 -3.81
N ARG A 33 -6.74 -7.15 -4.37
CA ARG A 33 -5.67 -7.25 -5.37
C ARG A 33 -5.98 -6.55 -6.70
N ALA A 34 -7.24 -6.31 -7.01
CA ALA A 34 -7.67 -5.57 -8.20
C ALA A 34 -7.91 -4.07 -7.94
N THR A 35 -7.65 -3.57 -6.72
CA THR A 35 -7.93 -2.19 -6.33
C THR A 35 -6.70 -1.29 -6.50
N ASP A 36 -6.91 -0.10 -7.06
CA ASP A 36 -5.94 0.99 -7.11
C ASP A 36 -6.29 2.06 -6.06
N VAL A 37 -5.29 2.53 -5.30
CA VAL A 37 -5.50 3.49 -4.21
C VAL A 37 -4.63 4.73 -4.40
N LEU A 38 -5.23 5.92 -4.27
CA LEU A 38 -4.52 7.19 -4.15
C LEU A 38 -4.51 7.63 -2.68
N VAL A 39 -3.33 7.87 -2.13
CA VAL A 39 -3.15 8.47 -0.80
C VAL A 39 -2.59 9.88 -0.97
N VAL A 40 -3.29 10.87 -0.42
CA VAL A 40 -2.91 12.28 -0.47
C VAL A 40 -2.43 12.72 0.91
N GLY A 41 -1.20 13.23 0.98
CA GLY A 41 -0.54 13.62 2.22
C GLY A 41 0.21 12.43 2.85
N ILE A 42 1.53 12.44 2.71
CA ILE A 42 2.48 11.43 3.15
C ILE A 42 3.34 12.01 4.29
N GLY A 43 2.68 12.48 5.34
CA GLY A 43 3.29 12.67 6.66
C GLY A 43 3.31 11.35 7.46
N GLY A 44 3.67 11.40 8.74
CA GLY A 44 3.76 10.18 9.57
C GLY A 44 2.48 9.33 9.63
N PHE A 45 1.30 9.97 9.69
CA PHE A 45 0.03 9.24 9.62
C PHE A 45 -0.20 8.61 8.23
N GLY A 46 0.11 9.35 7.17
CA GLY A 46 0.02 8.86 5.80
C GLY A 46 0.92 7.64 5.56
N ALA A 47 2.10 7.62 6.20
CA ALA A 47 3.02 6.47 6.20
C ALA A 47 2.36 5.19 6.73
N GLU A 48 1.72 5.29 7.90
CA GLU A 48 1.06 4.16 8.56
C GLU A 48 -0.10 3.62 7.73
N VAL A 49 -0.90 4.53 7.16
CA VAL A 49 -2.00 4.16 6.26
C VAL A 49 -1.46 3.47 5.01
N CYS A 50 -0.45 4.05 4.36
CA CYS A 50 0.18 3.46 3.17
C CYS A 50 0.74 2.08 3.45
N LYS A 51 1.47 1.90 4.56
CA LYS A 51 2.00 0.61 4.98
C LYS A 51 0.90 -0.44 5.09
N ASN A 52 -0.22 -0.12 5.74
CA ASN A 52 -1.33 -1.06 5.90
C ASN A 52 -1.98 -1.41 4.56
N ILE A 53 -2.16 -0.45 3.66
CA ILE A 53 -2.74 -0.67 2.32
C ILE A 53 -1.81 -1.56 1.48
N ILE A 54 -0.51 -1.27 1.48
CA ILE A 54 0.50 -2.04 0.75
C ILE A 54 0.55 -3.48 1.29
N LEU A 55 0.57 -3.67 2.61
CA LEU A 55 0.60 -4.99 3.24
C LEU A 55 -0.70 -5.79 3.05
N ALA A 56 -1.84 -5.12 2.84
CA ALA A 56 -3.09 -5.77 2.48
C ALA A 56 -3.06 -6.36 1.06
N GLY A 57 -2.14 -5.90 0.19
CA GLY A 57 -1.92 -6.48 -1.12
C GLY A 57 -2.80 -5.90 -2.23
N VAL A 58 -2.97 -4.58 -2.26
CA VAL A 58 -3.65 -3.89 -3.37
C VAL A 58 -2.90 -4.02 -4.70
N HIS A 59 -3.54 -3.65 -5.82
CA HIS A 59 -2.88 -3.65 -7.14
C HIS A 59 -1.79 -2.57 -7.21
N SER A 60 -2.16 -1.32 -6.92
CA SER A 60 -1.26 -0.19 -6.94
C SER A 60 -1.60 0.83 -5.85
N VAL A 61 -0.58 1.55 -5.38
CA VAL A 61 -0.71 2.69 -4.49
C VAL A 61 0.00 3.87 -5.14
N THR A 62 -0.73 4.95 -5.38
CA THR A 62 -0.18 6.23 -5.78
C THR A 62 -0.12 7.13 -4.55
N MET A 63 1.06 7.64 -4.25
CA MET A 63 1.30 8.57 -3.16
C MET A 63 1.43 9.98 -3.75
N LEU A 64 0.62 10.91 -3.25
CA LEU A 64 0.64 12.31 -3.67
C LEU A 64 0.91 13.19 -2.45
N ASP A 65 2.04 13.87 -2.45
CA ASP A 65 2.36 14.91 -1.49
C ASP A 65 2.98 16.10 -2.22
N HIS A 66 2.72 17.31 -1.74
CA HIS A 66 3.31 18.55 -2.25
C HIS A 66 4.35 19.13 -1.28
N THR A 67 4.50 18.55 -0.10
CA THR A 67 5.41 18.98 0.95
C THR A 67 6.76 18.30 0.83
N HIS A 68 7.80 18.93 1.36
CA HIS A 68 9.14 18.36 1.43
C HIS A 68 9.36 17.70 2.78
N VAL A 69 10.14 16.62 2.81
CA VAL A 69 10.52 15.93 4.04
C VAL A 69 11.28 16.90 4.94
N THR A 70 10.84 17.02 6.18
CA THR A 70 11.47 17.85 7.22
C THR A 70 12.19 17.00 8.26
N GLU A 71 12.98 17.63 9.13
CA GLU A 71 13.63 16.95 10.27
C GLU A 71 12.62 16.28 11.22
N LEU A 72 11.44 16.88 11.43
CA LEU A 72 10.41 16.32 12.31
C LEU A 72 9.77 15.05 11.73
N ASP A 73 9.75 14.91 10.41
CA ASP A 73 9.19 13.74 9.75
C ASP A 73 9.98 12.47 10.08
N ARG A 74 11.27 12.57 10.44
CA ARG A 74 12.08 11.42 10.91
C ARG A 74 11.45 10.68 12.09
N CYS A 75 10.66 11.36 12.92
CA CYS A 75 10.04 10.75 14.09
C CYS A 75 8.85 9.84 13.76
N SER A 76 8.25 9.97 12.57
CA SER A 76 6.97 9.32 12.27
C SER A 76 6.79 8.84 10.82
N GLN A 77 7.56 9.38 9.87
CA GLN A 77 7.54 9.03 8.46
C GLN A 77 8.67 8.04 8.15
N PHE A 78 8.41 6.74 8.39
CA PHE A 78 9.41 5.68 8.18
C PHE A 78 9.57 5.26 6.70
N LEU A 79 8.75 5.77 5.78
CA LEU A 79 8.90 5.50 4.35
C LEU A 79 9.94 6.41 3.68
N ALA A 80 10.21 7.59 4.26
CA ALA A 80 11.23 8.50 3.76
C ALA A 80 12.60 8.14 4.35
N PRO A 81 13.66 8.01 3.52
CA PRO A 81 15.02 7.85 4.01
C PRO A 81 15.46 9.05 4.86
N THR A 82 16.20 8.78 5.94
CA THR A 82 16.61 9.82 6.91
C THR A 82 17.56 10.85 6.31
N ASP A 83 18.25 10.51 5.23
CA ASP A 83 19.20 11.34 4.48
C ASP A 83 18.52 12.21 3.40
N ASN A 84 17.22 12.04 3.15
CA ASN A 84 16.51 12.68 2.04
C ASN A 84 15.71 13.94 2.43
N ILE A 85 16.21 14.70 3.41
CA ILE A 85 15.56 15.93 3.89
C ILE A 85 15.56 17.00 2.80
N GLY A 86 14.43 17.70 2.66
CA GLY A 86 14.23 18.76 1.68
C GLY A 86 13.77 18.27 0.31
N ASN A 87 13.70 16.95 0.09
CA ASN A 87 13.14 16.36 -1.12
C ASN A 87 11.69 15.93 -0.90
N ASN A 88 10.95 15.80 -2.01
CA ASN A 88 9.64 15.15 -2.07
C ASN A 88 9.81 13.71 -2.53
#